data_AF-A0A7Y9NGT1-F1
#
_entry.id   AF-A0A7Y9NGT1-F1
#
_cell.length_a   1.000
_cell.length_b   1.000
_cell.length_c   1.000
_cell.angle_alpha   90.00
_cell.angle_beta   90.00
_cell.angle_gamma   90.00
#
_symmetry.space_group_name_H-M   'P 1'
#
loop_
_entity.id
_entity.type
_entity.pdbx_description
1 polymer ?
#
loop_
_entity_poly.entity_id
_entity_poly.type
_entity_poly.pdbx_seq_one_letter_code
_entity_poly.pdbx_strand_id
1 'polypeptide(L)'
;MDQVVLPIIPRVVAEDIHLFTMDDYSPHALLGGEIMGSQVVQWQYAVELTYRCLTSGLCELMYEPSPRDGGSHDFPELCSALSRLDPFDLSEEGESYWLSKFMCGTQVLLDIVSDVHVGAGAGAGTFEDRLFEAVDSHFAASGVPWSDGCLFPVEAEVTVGQH
;
A
#
# COMPACT_ATOMS: atom_id res chain seq x y z
N MET A 1 23.77 -2.21 8.66
CA MET A 1 22.37 -2.65 8.61
C MET A 1 22.08 -2.88 7.15
N ASP A 2 21.95 -4.14 6.76
CA ASP A 2 21.59 -4.47 5.37
C ASP A 2 20.16 -3.98 5.14
N GLN A 3 19.97 -3.11 4.16
CA GLN A 3 18.63 -2.68 3.74
C GLN A 3 17.86 -3.92 3.29
N VAL A 4 16.68 -4.14 3.87
CA VAL A 4 15.73 -5.11 3.34
C VAL A 4 15.34 -4.60 1.95
N VAL A 5 15.83 -5.28 0.91
CA VAL A 5 15.37 -5.03 -0.46
C VAL A 5 13.99 -5.64 -0.57
N LEU A 6 12.97 -4.80 -0.63
CA LEU A 6 11.62 -5.25 -0.90
C LEU A 6 11.58 -5.87 -2.31
N PRO A 7 11.19 -7.15 -2.45
CA PRO A 7 10.97 -7.72 -3.77
C PRO A 7 9.71 -7.07 -4.35
N ILE A 8 9.90 -5.97 -5.08
CA ILE A 8 8.82 -5.32 -5.82
C ILE A 8 8.52 -6.21 -7.03
N ILE A 9 7.33 -6.79 -7.05
CA ILE A 9 6.82 -7.51 -8.20
C ILE A 9 5.82 -6.56 -8.87
N PRO A 10 6.16 -5.93 -10.02
CA PRO A 10 5.31 -4.94 -10.69
C PRO A 10 3.85 -5.37 -10.85
N ARG A 11 3.64 -6.64 -11.22
CA ARG A 11 2.31 -7.24 -11.36
C ARG A 11 1.51 -7.20 -10.05
N VAL A 12 2.13 -7.55 -8.91
CA VAL A 12 1.44 -7.59 -7.62
C VAL A 12 1.02 -6.18 -7.18
N VAL A 13 1.90 -5.20 -7.36
CA VAL A 13 1.58 -3.79 -7.11
C VAL A 13 0.40 -3.35 -7.97
N ALA A 14 0.40 -3.69 -9.26
CA ALA A 14 -0.69 -3.32 -10.17
C ALA A 14 -2.02 -4.00 -9.79
N GLU A 15 -2.01 -5.28 -9.41
CA GLU A 15 -3.19 -6.01 -8.94
C GLU A 15 -3.77 -5.40 -7.66
N ASP A 16 -2.92 -5.12 -6.66
CA ASP A 16 -3.33 -4.51 -5.39
C ASP A 16 -3.88 -3.09 -5.57
N ILE A 17 -3.24 -2.28 -6.43
CA ILE A 17 -3.74 -0.96 -6.78
C ILE A 17 -5.08 -1.05 -7.49
N HIS A 18 -5.24 -2.01 -8.42
CA HIS A 18 -6.49 -2.18 -9.14
C HIS A 18 -7.63 -2.62 -8.20
N LEU A 19 -7.35 -3.41 -7.16
CA LEU A 19 -8.33 -3.78 -6.13
C LEU A 19 -8.96 -2.53 -5.47
N PHE A 20 -8.16 -1.51 -5.13
CA PHE A 20 -8.67 -0.26 -4.54
C PHE A 20 -9.57 0.56 -5.48
N THR A 21 -9.62 0.22 -6.77
CA THR A 21 -10.56 0.84 -7.73
C THR A 21 -11.92 0.13 -7.82
N MET A 22 -12.03 -1.08 -7.25
CA MET A 22 -13.22 -1.92 -7.38
C MET A 22 -14.10 -1.92 -6.13
N ASP A 23 -13.50 -1.91 -4.94
CA ASP A 23 -14.23 -1.95 -3.66
C ASP A 23 -13.44 -1.22 -2.57
N ASP A 24 -14.12 -0.90 -1.47
CA ASP A 24 -13.51 -0.30 -0.28
C ASP A 24 -12.84 -1.40 0.54
N TYR A 25 -11.52 -1.54 0.40
CA TYR A 25 -10.76 -2.57 1.11
C TYR A 25 -10.05 -1.98 2.33
N SER A 26 -10.09 -2.72 3.44
CA SER A 26 -9.14 -2.48 4.52
C SER A 26 -7.72 -2.66 3.95
N PRO A 27 -6.73 -1.84 4.37
CA PRO A 27 -5.33 -2.08 4.09
C PRO A 27 -4.88 -3.53 4.35
N HIS A 28 -5.55 -4.25 5.25
CA HIS A 28 -5.35 -5.69 5.47
C HIS A 28 -5.42 -6.54 4.20
N ALA A 29 -6.18 -6.13 3.18
CA ALA A 29 -6.23 -6.84 1.90
C ALA A 29 -4.83 -7.02 1.26
N LEU A 30 -3.88 -6.13 1.55
CA LEU A 30 -2.50 -6.19 1.07
C LEU A 30 -1.67 -7.35 1.67
N LEU A 31 -2.10 -7.93 2.80
CA LEU A 31 -1.41 -9.05 3.45
C LEU A 31 -1.69 -10.41 2.76
N GLY A 32 -2.68 -10.48 1.87
CA GLY A 32 -3.08 -11.70 1.17
C GLY A 32 -2.48 -11.90 -0.22
N GLY A 33 -1.68 -10.94 -0.72
CA GLY A 33 -1.18 -10.92 -2.09
C GLY A 33 -0.09 -11.96 -2.39
N GLU A 34 0.24 -12.10 -3.67
CA GLU A 34 1.27 -13.04 -4.17
C GLU A 34 2.72 -12.63 -3.83
N ILE A 35 2.92 -11.71 -2.87
CA ILE A 35 4.24 -11.35 -2.35
C ILE A 35 4.87 -12.59 -1.72
N MET A 36 5.88 -13.13 -2.42
CA MET A 36 6.71 -14.23 -1.93
C MET A 36 7.68 -13.71 -0.86
N GLY A 37 7.56 -14.19 0.37
CA GLY A 37 8.44 -13.76 1.45
C GLY A 37 8.00 -14.27 2.82
N SER A 38 8.73 -13.84 3.85
CA SER A 38 8.26 -14.01 5.23
C SER A 38 7.10 -13.05 5.53
N GLN A 39 6.36 -13.32 6.60
CA GLN A 39 5.32 -12.42 7.13
C GLN A 39 5.83 -10.98 7.29
N VAL A 40 7.09 -10.81 7.70
CA VAL A 40 7.75 -9.50 7.81
C VAL A 40 7.86 -8.80 6.45
N VAL A 41 8.19 -9.52 5.37
CA VAL A 41 8.29 -8.94 4.02
C VAL A 41 6.90 -8.53 3.49
N GLN A 42 5.89 -9.36 3.75
CA GLN A 42 4.50 -9.04 3.37
C GLN A 42 4.00 -7.82 4.14
N TRP A 43 4.30 -7.74 5.44
CA TRP A 43 3.93 -6.58 6.25
C TRP A 43 4.65 -5.31 5.83
N GLN A 44 5.96 -5.44 5.58
CA GLN A 44 6.77 -4.36 5.06
C GLN A 44 6.20 -3.82 3.74
N TYR A 45 5.82 -4.71 2.83
CA TYR A 45 5.19 -4.33 1.56
C TYR A 45 3.87 -3.57 1.79
N ALA A 46 3.00 -4.09 2.66
CA ALA A 46 1.70 -3.50 2.93
C ALA A 46 1.84 -2.06 3.48
N VAL A 47 2.70 -1.85 4.47
CA VAL A 47 2.97 -0.51 5.05
C VAL A 47 3.51 0.47 4.00
N GLU A 48 4.43 0.00 3.15
CA GLU A 48 5.09 0.83 2.13
C GLU A 48 4.16 1.20 0.98
N LEU A 49 3.32 0.27 0.54
CA LEU A 49 2.32 0.54 -0.48
C LEU A 49 1.25 1.48 0.05
N THR A 50 0.76 1.26 1.28
CA THR A 50 -0.17 2.19 1.95
C THR A 50 0.40 3.60 1.99
N TYR A 51 1.63 3.78 2.45
CA TYR A 51 2.26 5.10 2.52
C TYR A 51 2.31 5.79 1.16
N ARG A 52 2.75 5.08 0.12
CA ARG A 52 2.89 5.62 -1.24
C ARG A 52 1.54 5.99 -1.83
N CYS A 53 0.54 5.13 -1.69
CA CYS A 53 -0.82 5.40 -2.16
C CYS A 53 -1.43 6.64 -1.51
N LEU A 54 -1.28 6.79 -0.20
CA LEU A 54 -1.82 7.93 0.55
C LEU A 54 -1.06 9.23 0.23
N THR A 55 0.28 9.18 0.25
CA THR A 55 1.11 10.37 0.02
C THR A 55 0.99 10.90 -1.41
N SER A 56 0.83 10.01 -2.39
CA SER A 56 0.62 10.40 -3.79
C SER A 56 -0.83 10.77 -4.13
N GLY A 57 -1.76 10.61 -3.18
CA GLY A 57 -3.17 10.89 -3.41
C GLY A 57 -3.86 9.92 -4.37
N LEU A 58 -3.27 8.75 -4.64
CA LEU A 58 -3.93 7.68 -5.40
C LEU A 58 -5.03 7.00 -4.57
N CYS A 59 -4.87 6.97 -3.25
CA CYS A 59 -5.89 6.48 -2.33
C CYS A 59 -6.20 7.50 -1.24
N GLU A 60 -7.39 7.41 -0.69
CA GLU A 60 -7.80 8.13 0.52
C GLU A 60 -8.26 7.13 1.60
N LEU A 61 -8.18 7.56 2.87
CA LEU A 61 -8.72 6.79 3.98
C LEU A 61 -10.18 7.18 4.23
N MET A 62 -11.07 6.20 4.28
CA MET A 62 -12.45 6.37 4.73
C MET A 62 -12.66 5.83 6.15
N TYR A 63 -13.49 6.55 6.91
CA TYR A 63 -13.94 6.18 8.26
C TYR A 63 -15.46 6.01 8.26
N GLU A 64 -15.95 4.88 8.78
CA GLU A 64 -17.32 4.83 9.30
C GLU A 64 -17.32 5.07 10.82
N PRO A 65 -18.20 5.93 11.38
CA PRO A 65 -19.17 6.83 10.74
C PRO A 65 -18.71 8.28 10.93
N SER A 66 -17.88 8.83 10.05
CA SER A 66 -17.63 10.28 10.04
C SER A 66 -17.48 10.79 8.61
N PRO A 67 -18.18 11.88 8.25
CA PRO A 67 -18.12 12.42 6.90
C PRO A 67 -16.70 12.93 6.65
N ARG A 68 -16.00 12.31 5.69
CA ARG A 68 -14.77 12.81 5.06
C ARG A 68 -13.99 13.73 5.99
N ASP A 69 -13.25 13.14 6.91
CA ASP A 69 -12.42 13.89 7.83
C ASP A 69 -11.44 14.71 6.95
N GLY A 70 -11.72 16.00 6.78
CA GLY A 70 -10.86 16.95 6.08
C GLY A 70 -9.59 17.26 6.88
N GLY A 71 -9.19 16.33 7.77
CA GLY A 71 -8.01 16.40 8.57
C GLY A 71 -6.79 16.06 7.70
N SER A 72 -5.78 16.91 7.79
CA SER A 72 -4.43 16.55 7.38
C SER A 72 -4.01 15.31 8.16
N HIS A 73 -4.13 14.13 7.55
CA HIS A 73 -3.61 12.91 8.14
C HIS A 73 -2.09 12.94 8.05
N ASP A 74 -1.42 12.74 9.18
CA ASP A 74 0.02 12.52 9.21
C ASP A 74 0.30 11.08 8.76
N PHE A 75 0.38 10.87 7.45
CA PHE A 75 0.67 9.56 6.87
C PHE A 75 2.03 8.99 7.34
N PRO A 76 3.11 9.80 7.47
CA PRO A 76 4.33 9.34 8.11
C PRO A 76 4.11 8.79 9.54
N GLU A 77 3.35 9.50 10.39
CA GLU A 77 3.05 9.02 11.74
C GLU A 77 2.25 7.71 11.72
N LEU A 78 1.23 7.62 10.86
CA LEU A 78 0.41 6.41 10.68
C LEU A 78 1.27 5.21 10.25
N CYS A 79 2.06 5.34 9.20
CA CYS A 79 2.87 4.25 8.68
C CYS A 79 4.04 3.89 9.61
N SER A 80 4.58 4.87 10.36
CA SER A 80 5.54 4.59 11.42
C SER A 80 4.90 3.78 12.56
N ALA A 81 3.65 4.06 12.94
CA ALA A 81 2.95 3.27 13.94
C ALA A 81 2.70 1.84 13.44
N LEU A 82 2.16 1.69 12.21
CA LEU A 82 1.92 0.38 11.59
C LEU A 82 3.19 -0.47 11.49
N SER A 83 4.34 0.12 11.16
CA SER A 83 5.62 -0.62 11.04
C SER A 83 6.10 -1.29 12.33
N ARG A 84 5.56 -0.88 13.49
CA ARG A 84 5.91 -1.42 14.81
C ARG A 84 4.88 -2.42 15.35
N LEU A 85 3.79 -2.66 14.62
CA LEU A 85 2.74 -3.59 15.02
C LEU A 85 2.98 -4.97 14.40
N ASP A 86 2.59 -6.03 15.11
CA ASP A 86 2.42 -7.36 14.52
C ASP A 86 1.04 -7.42 13.84
N PRO A 87 0.97 -7.58 12.51
CA PRO A 87 -0.30 -7.65 11.79
C PRO A 87 -1.16 -8.88 12.15
N PHE A 88 -0.59 -9.88 12.83
CA PHE A 88 -1.27 -11.10 13.25
C PHE A 88 -1.58 -11.15 14.76
N ASP A 89 -1.08 -10.20 15.54
CA ASP A 89 -1.33 -10.05 16.98
C ASP A 89 -1.60 -8.57 17.33
N LEU A 90 -2.60 -7.99 16.68
CA LEU A 90 -2.97 -6.59 16.87
C LEU A 90 -3.65 -6.38 18.23
N SER A 91 -3.20 -5.36 18.97
CA SER A 91 -3.97 -4.79 20.08
C SER A 91 -5.21 -4.07 19.55
N GLU A 92 -6.18 -3.74 20.41
CA GLU A 92 -7.37 -2.93 20.04
C GLU A 92 -6.97 -1.60 19.36
N GLU A 93 -5.87 -1.00 19.80
CA GLU A 93 -5.27 0.18 19.16
C GLU A 93 -4.78 -0.14 17.74
N GLY A 94 -4.07 -1.25 17.56
CA GLY A 94 -3.61 -1.72 16.25
C GLY A 94 -4.75 -2.06 15.28
N GLU A 95 -5.83 -2.67 15.78
CA GLU A 95 -7.04 -2.93 14.99
C GLU A 95 -7.67 -1.61 14.50
N SER A 96 -7.66 -0.56 15.33
CA SER A 96 -8.18 0.76 14.96
C SER A 96 -7.36 1.47 13.85
N TYR A 97 -6.06 1.14 13.75
CA TYR A 97 -5.19 1.66 12.71
C TYR A 97 -5.29 0.88 11.41
N TRP A 98 -5.56 -0.42 11.49
CA TRP A 98 -5.43 -1.34 10.35
C TRP A 98 -6.75 -1.92 9.84
N LEU A 99 -7.60 -2.42 10.74
CA LEU A 99 -8.83 -3.14 10.38
C LEU A 99 -10.04 -2.20 10.26
N SER A 100 -10.08 -1.11 11.02
CA SER A 100 -11.22 -0.17 11.01
C SER A 100 -11.08 0.99 10.03
N LYS A 101 -10.05 0.96 9.16
CA LYS A 101 -9.84 1.97 8.10
C LYS A 101 -9.99 1.30 6.75
N PHE A 102 -10.65 1.99 5.83
CA PHE A 102 -10.73 1.56 4.42
C PHE A 102 -9.85 2.45 3.57
N MET A 103 -9.15 1.84 2.62
CA MET A 103 -8.44 2.53 1.55
C MET A 103 -9.28 2.46 0.29
N CYS A 104 -9.52 3.63 -0.29
CA CYS A 104 -10.35 3.80 -1.47
C CYS A 104 -9.57 4.51 -2.55
N GLY A 105 -9.67 4.05 -3.79
CA GLY A 105 -9.07 4.74 -4.93
C GLY A 105 -9.69 6.13 -5.12
N THR A 106 -8.86 7.15 -5.26
CA THR A 106 -9.33 8.49 -5.59
C THR A 106 -9.67 8.59 -7.07
N GLN A 107 -10.29 9.70 -7.49
CA GLN A 107 -10.54 9.97 -8.91
C GLN A 107 -9.25 9.94 -9.74
N VAL A 108 -8.11 10.34 -9.18
CA VAL A 108 -6.81 10.28 -9.86
C VAL A 108 -6.46 8.84 -10.23
N LEU A 109 -6.64 7.90 -9.30
CA LEU A 109 -6.37 6.49 -9.57
C LEU A 109 -7.38 5.90 -10.58
N LEU A 110 -8.65 6.26 -10.48
CA LEU A 110 -9.68 5.83 -11.43
C LEU A 110 -9.37 6.32 -12.86
N ASP A 111 -8.91 7.56 -13.00
CA ASP A 111 -8.52 8.14 -14.28
C ASP A 111 -7.31 7.40 -14.87
N ILE A 112 -6.28 7.12 -14.05
CA ILE A 112 -5.11 6.32 -14.46
C ILE A 112 -5.54 4.93 -14.96
N VAL A 113 -6.37 4.21 -14.19
CA VAL A 113 -6.82 2.87 -14.57
C VAL A 113 -7.66 2.90 -15.85
N SER A 114 -8.51 3.92 -16.01
CA SER A 114 -9.30 4.14 -17.23
C SER A 114 -8.41 4.39 -18.45
N ASP A 115 -7.41 5.27 -18.33
CA ASP A 115 -6.47 5.57 -19.41
C ASP A 115 -5.66 4.34 -19.82
N VAL A 116 -5.22 3.53 -18.85
CA VAL A 116 -4.52 2.26 -19.13
C VAL A 116 -5.45 1.26 -19.82
N HIS A 117 -6.72 1.15 -19.41
CA HIS A 117 -7.71 0.29 -20.06
C HIS A 117 -8.00 0.71 -21.51
N VAL A 118 -8.15 2.01 -21.78
CA VAL A 118 -8.38 2.54 -23.14
C VAL A 118 -7.14 2.34 -24.01
N GLY A 119 -5.95 2.58 -23.43
CA GLY A 119 -4.67 2.30 -24.08
C GLY A 119 -4.39 0.81 -24.28
N ALA A 120 -5.15 -0.09 -23.64
CA ALA A 120 -4.87 -1.52 -23.57
C ALA A 120 -4.71 -2.17 -24.95
N GLY A 121 -5.50 -1.70 -25.93
CA GLY A 121 -5.50 -2.19 -27.31
C GLY A 121 -4.56 -1.46 -28.29
N ALA A 122 -3.76 -0.47 -27.83
CA ALA A 122 -3.01 0.43 -28.71
C ALA A 122 -1.47 0.34 -28.63
N GLY A 123 -0.89 -0.52 -27.77
CA GLY A 123 0.56 -0.58 -27.52
C GLY A 123 1.09 -1.94 -27.04
N ALA A 124 2.40 -2.01 -26.79
CA ALA A 124 3.10 -3.17 -26.23
C ALA A 124 3.02 -3.19 -24.69
N GLY A 125 2.96 -4.37 -24.08
CA GLY A 125 2.88 -4.58 -22.62
C GLY A 125 1.50 -5.07 -22.13
N THR A 126 1.45 -5.72 -20.97
CA THR A 126 0.17 -6.15 -20.37
C THR A 126 -0.57 -4.97 -19.74
N PHE A 127 -1.75 -5.20 -19.16
CA PHE A 127 -2.46 -4.17 -18.39
C PHE A 127 -1.65 -3.82 -17.13
N GLU A 128 -1.14 -4.84 -16.45
CA GLU A 128 -0.41 -4.75 -15.19
C GLU A 128 0.92 -4.01 -15.36
N ASP A 129 1.66 -4.29 -16.44
CA ASP A 129 2.92 -3.58 -16.75
C ASP A 129 2.68 -2.07 -16.85
N ARG A 130 1.65 -1.67 -17.59
CA ARG A 130 1.32 -0.26 -17.85
C ARG A 130 0.74 0.43 -16.64
N LEU A 131 -0.10 -0.28 -15.87
CA LEU A 131 -0.63 0.26 -14.61
C LEU A 131 0.50 0.50 -13.62
N PHE A 132 1.42 -0.45 -13.47
CA PHE A 132 2.59 -0.28 -12.61
C PHE A 132 3.43 0.93 -13.04
N GLU A 133 3.76 1.07 -14.33
CA GLU A 133 4.55 2.21 -14.83
C GLU A 133 3.87 3.56 -14.55
N ALA A 134 2.55 3.64 -14.75
CA ALA A 134 1.78 4.86 -14.49
C ALA A 134 1.76 5.20 -12.99
N VAL A 135 1.54 4.20 -12.14
CA VAL A 135 1.52 4.35 -10.67
C VAL A 135 2.91 4.72 -10.14
N ASP A 136 3.97 4.05 -10.57
CA ASP A 136 5.34 4.34 -10.14
C ASP A 136 5.77 5.74 -10.58
N SER A 137 5.39 6.15 -11.79
CA SER A 137 5.59 7.54 -12.24
C SER A 137 4.87 8.55 -11.34
N HIS A 138 3.67 8.22 -10.86
CA HIS A 138 2.90 9.08 -9.95
C HIS A 138 3.52 9.14 -8.55
N PHE A 139 4.02 8.01 -8.04
CA PHE A 139 4.79 7.96 -6.80
C PHE A 139 6.05 8.80 -6.88
N ALA A 140 6.81 8.69 -7.97
CA ALA A 140 8.01 9.50 -8.19
C ALA A 140 7.69 11.00 -8.26
N ALA A 141 6.63 11.38 -8.96
CA ALA A 141 6.18 12.78 -9.04
C ALA A 141 5.75 13.34 -7.67
N SER A 142 5.32 12.46 -6.75
CA SER A 142 4.90 12.79 -5.39
C SER A 142 6.03 12.71 -4.35
N GLY A 143 7.27 12.43 -4.79
CA GLY A 143 8.43 12.36 -3.91
C GLY A 143 8.52 11.08 -3.06
N VAL A 144 7.81 10.02 -3.45
CA VAL A 144 7.83 8.71 -2.78
C VAL A 144 8.09 7.55 -3.76
N PRO A 145 9.10 7.65 -4.67
CA PRO A 145 9.35 6.62 -5.66
C PRO A 145 9.65 5.26 -5.00
N TRP A 146 9.36 4.17 -5.70
CA TRP A 146 9.76 2.84 -5.24
C TRP A 146 11.29 2.70 -5.09
N SER A 147 12.07 3.44 -5.88
CA SER A 147 13.53 3.45 -5.83
C SER A 147 14.12 3.92 -4.50
N ASP A 148 13.35 4.62 -3.67
CA ASP A 148 13.78 5.02 -2.33
C ASP A 148 13.86 3.82 -1.36
N GLY A 149 13.33 2.67 -1.78
CA GLY A 149 13.34 1.45 -1.00
C GLY A 149 12.38 1.54 0.19
N CYS A 150 12.81 0.95 1.31
CA CYS A 150 12.04 0.90 2.54
C CYS A 150 12.16 2.24 3.31
N LEU A 151 11.02 2.88 3.54
CA LEU A 151 10.86 4.13 4.28
C LEU A 151 10.49 3.88 5.76
N PHE A 152 9.77 2.80 6.03
CA PHE A 152 9.27 2.40 7.35
C PHE A 152 9.67 0.96 7.65
N PRO A 153 10.92 0.71 8.10
CA PRO A 153 11.39 -0.64 8.40
C PRO A 153 10.49 -1.32 9.43
N VAL A 154 9.88 -2.43 9.04
CA VAL A 154 9.12 -3.28 9.95
C VAL A 154 10.10 -3.90 10.93
N GLU A 155 9.85 -3.68 12.21
CA GLU A 155 10.57 -4.36 13.26
C GLU A 155 10.18 -5.84 13.20
N ALA A 156 11.09 -6.69 12.72
CA ALA A 156 10.95 -8.11 12.91
C ALA A 156 11.05 -8.34 14.42
N GLU A 157 9.91 -8.50 15.11
CA GLU A 157 9.95 -9.15 16.40
C GLU A 157 10.50 -10.56 16.15
N VAL A 158 11.79 -10.70 16.39
CA VAL A 158 12.41 -11.97 16.68
C VAL A 158 11.81 -12.39 18.02
N THR A 159 10.66 -13.06 17.98
CA THR A 159 10.20 -13.83 19.13
C THR A 159 11.13 -15.04 19.26
N VAL A 160 12.36 -14.80 19.70
CA VAL A 160 13.18 -15.83 20.35
C VAL A 160 12.71 -15.83 21.80
N GLY A 161 11.72 -16.66 22.07
CA GLY A 161 11.18 -16.93 23.40
C GLY A 161 10.34 -18.20 23.34
N GLN A 162 10.96 -19.39 23.39
CA GLN A 162 11.21 -20.15 24.62
C GLN A 162 9.93 -20.67 25.31
N HIS A 163 9.38 -21.81 24.85
CA HIS A 163 9.45 -23.12 25.53
C HIS A 163 8.55 -24.17 24.88
#